data_AF-A0A974WZS3-F1
#
_entry.id   AF-A0A974WZS3-F1
#
_cell.length_a   1.000
_cell.length_b   1.000
_cell.length_c   1.000
_cell.angle_alpha   90.00
_cell.angle_beta   90.00
_cell.angle_gamma   90.00
#
_symmetry.space_group_name_H-M   'P 1'
#
loop_
_entity.id
_entity.type
_entity.pdbx_description
1 polymer ?
#
loop_
_entity_poly.entity_id
_entity_poly.type
_entity_poly.pdbx_seq_one_letter_code
_entity_poly.pdbx_strand_id
1 'polypeptide(L)'
;MKKLIKIKSWFLALTVVLAVFVGTGCDVDNNHLTLREFTDHLSKSGVKVEQVQPIEADVIKAQKAVAVKIAGSEIGVYKFNIDFKNQAKRLKRIHKNGYVYMLGLKFPVVVKGTFVLVNVHKNPEKHKILKALETFK
;
A
#
# COMPACT_ATOMS: atom_id res chain seq x y z
N MET A 1 21.43 37.00 -64.52
CA MET A 1 22.51 37.34 -63.55
C MET A 1 22.13 36.81 -62.18
N LYS A 2 23.09 36.20 -61.49
CA LYS A 2 22.95 35.48 -60.21
C LYS A 2 22.48 36.41 -59.08
N LYS A 3 21.61 35.89 -58.19
CA LYS A 3 21.83 35.95 -56.74
C LYS A 3 20.92 34.96 -56.00
N LEU A 4 21.54 33.85 -55.61
CA LEU A 4 21.12 32.98 -54.51
C LEU A 4 21.04 33.80 -53.23
N ILE A 5 19.94 33.68 -52.49
CA ILE A 5 19.88 33.99 -51.07
C ILE A 5 19.33 32.74 -50.37
N LYS A 6 20.27 31.92 -49.85
CA LYS A 6 20.00 30.86 -48.89
C LYS A 6 19.66 31.52 -47.55
N ILE A 7 18.43 31.35 -47.06
CA ILE A 7 18.09 31.70 -45.67
C ILE A 7 17.59 30.44 -44.95
N LYS A 8 18.54 29.88 -44.21
CA LYS A 8 18.45 29.14 -42.93
C LYS A 8 17.25 28.22 -42.71
N SER A 9 17.54 26.94 -42.93
CA SER A 9 17.13 25.80 -42.10
C SER A 9 17.03 26.18 -40.62
N TRP A 10 15.81 26.36 -40.13
CA TRP A 10 15.40 26.35 -38.72
C TRP A 10 13.86 26.42 -38.65
N PHE A 11 13.19 25.48 -39.31
CA PHE A 11 11.81 25.15 -38.94
C PHE A 11 11.88 24.05 -37.90
N LEU A 12 11.99 24.50 -36.65
CA LEU A 12 11.89 23.70 -35.45
C LEU A 12 10.67 22.77 -35.54
N ALA A 13 10.94 21.49 -35.30
CA ALA A 13 9.96 20.46 -34.99
C ALA A 13 9.05 20.92 -33.85
N LEU A 14 7.91 21.47 -34.23
CA LEU A 14 6.80 21.77 -33.33
C LEU A 14 5.85 20.57 -33.41
N THR A 15 5.31 20.17 -32.25
CA THR A 15 4.18 19.23 -32.04
C THR A 15 4.44 17.71 -32.04
N VAL A 16 5.46 17.23 -31.30
CA VAL A 16 5.42 15.88 -30.70
C VAL A 16 5.77 15.95 -29.22
N VAL A 17 4.87 16.50 -28.39
CA VAL A 17 4.76 16.14 -26.96
C VAL A 17 3.32 16.43 -26.53
N LEU A 18 2.36 15.61 -26.96
CA LEU A 18 1.12 15.49 -26.21
C LEU A 18 1.50 14.69 -24.97
N ALA A 19 1.86 15.42 -23.92
CA ALA A 19 2.25 14.87 -22.64
C ALA A 19 1.10 13.98 -22.13
N VAL A 20 1.31 12.68 -22.26
CA VAL A 20 0.58 11.64 -21.54
C VAL A 20 0.92 11.82 -20.07
N PHE A 21 0.32 12.83 -19.44
CA PHE A 21 0.13 12.86 -18.00
C PHE A 21 -1.00 11.87 -17.70
N VAL A 22 -0.70 10.57 -17.82
CA VAL A 22 -1.41 9.59 -17.00
C VAL A 22 -1.00 9.95 -15.59
N GLY A 23 -1.85 10.73 -14.93
CA GLY A 23 -1.85 10.80 -13.49
C GLY A 23 -2.01 9.37 -13.02
N THR A 24 -0.91 8.73 -12.64
CA THR A 24 -0.94 7.59 -11.74
C THR A 24 -1.44 8.14 -10.41
N GLY A 25 -2.75 8.38 -10.34
CA GLY A 25 -3.44 8.34 -9.07
C GLY A 25 -3.03 7.00 -8.49
N CYS A 26 -2.26 7.02 -7.40
CA CYS A 26 -2.22 5.89 -6.50
C CYS A 26 -3.65 5.76 -5.97
N ASP A 27 -4.54 5.23 -6.81
CA ASP A 27 -5.83 4.79 -6.36
C ASP A 27 -5.50 3.62 -5.45
N VAL A 28 -5.73 3.84 -4.16
CA VAL A 28 -5.51 2.80 -3.18
C VAL A 28 -6.76 1.93 -3.26
N ASP A 29 -6.70 1.02 -4.23
CA ASP A 29 -7.81 0.19 -4.74
C ASP A 29 -8.72 -0.35 -3.61
N ASN A 30 -8.11 -0.73 -2.50
CA ASN A 30 -8.79 -1.37 -1.37
C ASN A 30 -9.27 -0.44 -0.22
N ASN A 31 -9.39 0.88 -0.40
CA ASN A 31 -9.88 1.76 0.69
C ASN A 31 -11.30 1.37 1.15
N HIS A 32 -12.12 0.85 0.24
CA HIS A 32 -13.48 0.40 0.50
C HIS A 32 -13.55 -0.91 1.33
N LEU A 33 -12.51 -1.74 1.30
CA LEU A 33 -12.51 -3.05 1.97
C LEU A 33 -12.37 -2.96 3.49
N THR A 34 -13.03 -3.82 4.22
CA THR A 34 -13.04 -3.90 5.68
C THR A 34 -11.98 -4.86 6.23
N LEU A 35 -11.75 -4.82 7.55
CA LEU A 35 -10.90 -5.81 8.23
C LEU A 35 -11.48 -7.23 8.15
N ARG A 36 -12.81 -7.36 8.06
CA ARG A 36 -13.48 -8.65 7.86
C ARG A 36 -13.21 -9.21 6.47
N GLU A 37 -13.36 -8.39 5.43
CA GLU A 37 -13.06 -8.81 4.06
C GLU A 37 -11.59 -9.20 3.89
N PHE A 38 -10.68 -8.53 4.61
CA PHE A 38 -9.28 -8.94 4.69
C PHE A 38 -9.11 -10.35 5.30
N THR A 39 -9.74 -10.64 6.44
CA THR A 39 -9.63 -11.97 7.08
C THR A 39 -10.32 -13.06 6.27
N ASP A 40 -11.43 -12.73 5.61
CA ASP A 40 -12.12 -13.64 4.70
C ASP A 40 -11.25 -13.94 3.48
N HIS A 41 -10.55 -12.94 2.94
CA HIS A 41 -9.62 -13.11 1.82
C HIS A 41 -8.42 -14.01 2.17
N LEU A 42 -7.84 -13.85 3.36
CA LEU A 42 -6.80 -14.76 3.86
C LEU A 42 -7.30 -16.20 3.88
N SER A 43 -8.50 -16.41 4.42
CA SER A 43 -9.11 -17.74 4.53
C SER A 43 -9.39 -18.36 3.17
N LYS A 44 -9.95 -17.59 2.23
CA LYS A 44 -10.17 -17.99 0.82
C LYS A 44 -8.87 -18.30 0.09
N SER A 45 -7.77 -17.67 0.48
CA SER A 45 -6.43 -17.89 -0.10
C SER A 45 -5.69 -19.08 0.53
N GLY A 46 -6.35 -19.86 1.40
CA GLY A 46 -5.76 -21.04 2.03
C GLY A 46 -4.92 -20.76 3.28
N VAL A 47 -5.03 -19.57 3.87
CA VAL A 47 -4.43 -19.24 5.17
C VAL A 47 -5.43 -19.55 6.28
N LYS A 48 -5.09 -20.45 7.20
CA LYS A 48 -6.00 -20.81 8.30
C LYS A 48 -5.99 -19.71 9.36
N VAL A 49 -7.07 -18.93 9.43
CA VAL A 49 -7.29 -17.95 10.50
C VAL A 49 -7.85 -18.67 11.72
N GLU A 50 -7.09 -18.67 12.82
CA GLU A 50 -7.46 -19.32 14.08
C GLU A 50 -8.32 -18.43 14.97
N GLN A 51 -8.00 -17.13 14.98
CA GLN A 51 -8.66 -16.15 15.84
C GLN A 51 -8.50 -14.74 15.24
N VAL A 52 -9.50 -13.90 15.46
CA VAL A 52 -9.47 -12.47 15.16
C VAL A 52 -9.94 -11.71 16.39
N GLN A 53 -9.16 -10.74 16.85
CA GLN A 53 -9.53 -9.90 17.99
C GLN A 53 -9.19 -8.43 17.74
N PRO A 54 -10.00 -7.48 18.23
CA PRO A 54 -9.68 -6.06 18.11
C PRO A 54 -8.41 -5.72 18.89
N ILE A 55 -7.64 -4.76 18.37
CA ILE A 55 -6.47 -4.18 19.05
C ILE A 55 -6.49 -2.66 18.91
N GLU A 56 -5.68 -1.98 19.71
CA GLU A 56 -5.58 -0.52 19.68
C GLU A 56 -5.03 0.01 18.35
N ALA A 57 -5.89 0.64 17.55
CA ALA A 57 -5.50 1.23 16.26
C ALA A 57 -4.67 2.51 16.42
N ASP A 58 -4.85 3.21 17.54
CA ASP A 58 -4.24 4.51 17.81
C ASP A 58 -2.72 4.42 18.02
N VAL A 59 -2.18 3.23 18.34
CA VAL A 59 -0.73 2.99 18.49
C VAL A 59 0.08 3.40 17.26
N ILE A 60 -0.52 3.33 16.06
CA ILE A 60 0.07 3.88 14.83
C ILE A 60 -0.82 4.94 14.17
N LYS A 61 -1.88 5.40 14.85
CA LYS A 61 -2.91 6.33 14.33
C LYS A 61 -3.63 5.80 13.08
N ALA A 62 -3.99 4.53 13.08
CA ALA A 62 -4.84 3.91 12.06
C ALA A 62 -6.33 4.12 12.38
N GLN A 63 -7.23 3.83 11.43
CA GLN A 63 -8.68 3.95 11.63
C GLN A 63 -9.23 2.78 12.46
N LYS A 64 -8.81 1.54 12.14
CA LYS A 64 -9.23 0.31 12.82
C LYS A 64 -8.08 -0.69 12.82
N ALA A 65 -8.07 -1.61 13.77
CA ALA A 65 -7.06 -2.65 13.83
C ALA A 65 -7.59 -3.95 14.45
N VAL A 66 -7.02 -5.07 14.03
CA VAL A 66 -7.22 -6.40 14.62
C VAL A 66 -5.89 -7.15 14.71
N ALA A 67 -5.76 -8.01 15.71
CA ALA A 67 -4.78 -9.10 15.70
C ALA A 67 -5.43 -10.33 15.06
N VAL A 68 -4.69 -10.98 14.17
CA VAL A 68 -5.11 -12.21 13.48
C VAL A 68 -4.11 -13.30 13.84
N LYS A 69 -4.60 -14.38 14.45
CA LYS A 69 -3.79 -15.54 14.83
C LYS A 69 -3.76 -16.54 13.69
N ILE A 70 -2.56 -16.90 13.24
CA ILE A 70 -2.29 -17.81 12.12
C ILE A 70 -1.12 -18.71 12.53
N ALA A 71 -1.33 -20.03 12.52
CA ALA A 71 -0.33 -21.02 12.91
C ALA A 71 0.29 -20.72 14.29
N GLY A 72 -0.56 -20.44 15.28
CA GLY A 72 -0.12 -20.11 16.65
C GLY A 72 0.55 -18.74 16.84
N SER A 73 0.74 -17.95 15.78
CA SER A 73 1.42 -16.64 15.84
C SER A 73 0.49 -15.51 15.41
N GLU A 74 0.57 -14.36 16.09
CA GLU A 74 -0.26 -13.19 15.79
C GLU A 74 0.42 -12.20 14.85
N ILE A 75 -0.35 -11.74 13.86
CA ILE A 75 -0.03 -10.54 13.08
C ILE A 75 -1.00 -9.43 13.46
N GLY A 76 -0.52 -8.19 13.51
CA GLY A 76 -1.38 -7.02 13.65
C GLY A 76 -1.74 -6.48 12.27
N VAL A 77 -3.02 -6.20 12.05
CA VAL A 77 -3.55 -5.69 10.78
C VAL A 77 -4.25 -4.36 11.05
N TYR A 78 -3.73 -3.30 10.45
CA TYR A 78 -4.20 -1.94 10.66
C TYR A 78 -4.77 -1.40 9.36
N LYS A 79 -6.01 -0.91 9.39
CA LYS A 79 -6.66 -0.26 8.25
C LYS A 79 -6.57 1.26 8.41
N PHE A 80 -6.09 1.92 7.37
CA PHE A 80 -6.14 3.37 7.22
C PHE A 80 -7.33 3.77 6.35
N ASN A 81 -7.87 4.97 6.57
CA ASN A 81 -8.80 5.61 5.65
C ASN A 81 -8.08 6.79 4.98
N ILE A 82 -7.85 6.67 3.67
CA ILE A 82 -7.12 7.68 2.88
C ILE A 82 -7.95 8.90 2.48
N ASP A 83 -9.27 8.88 2.69
CA ASP A 83 -10.13 10.05 2.54
C ASP A 83 -9.73 11.14 3.55
N PHE A 84 -9.10 10.74 4.66
CA PHE A 84 -8.47 11.65 5.62
C PHE A 84 -7.01 11.94 5.25
N LYS A 85 -6.72 13.19 4.86
CA LYS A 85 -5.39 13.68 4.46
C LYS A 85 -4.26 13.30 5.43
N ASN A 86 -4.52 13.34 6.74
CA ASN A 86 -3.53 12.97 7.77
C ASN A 86 -3.18 11.49 7.74
N GLN A 87 -4.18 10.62 7.56
CA GLN A 87 -3.99 9.17 7.43
C GLN A 87 -3.31 8.83 6.10
N ALA A 88 -3.71 9.46 4.98
CA ALA A 88 -3.05 9.29 3.69
C ALA A 88 -1.56 9.67 3.74
N LYS A 89 -1.22 10.83 4.31
CA LYS A 89 0.18 11.26 4.49
C LYS A 89 0.95 10.29 5.37
N ARG A 90 0.33 9.75 6.41
CA ARG A 90 0.96 8.78 7.32
C ARG A 90 1.21 7.45 6.62
N LEU A 91 0.22 6.89 5.94
CA LEU A 91 0.35 5.66 5.16
C LEU A 91 1.46 5.76 4.12
N LYS A 92 1.54 6.88 3.38
CA LYS A 92 2.66 7.14 2.43
C LYS A 92 4.03 7.09 3.11
N ARG A 93 4.17 7.66 4.32
CA ARG A 93 5.43 7.59 5.09
C ARG A 93 5.74 6.17 5.54
N ILE A 94 4.75 5.44 6.04
CA ILE A 94 4.92 4.04 6.46
C ILE A 94 5.36 3.18 5.27
N HIS A 95 4.70 3.34 4.12
CA HIS A 95 5.06 2.64 2.88
C HIS A 95 6.49 2.96 2.44
N LYS A 96 6.89 4.24 2.45
CA LYS A 96 8.25 4.66 2.11
C LYS A 96 9.30 4.10 3.08
N ASN A 97 8.98 4.05 4.37
CA ASN A 97 9.95 3.66 5.40
C ASN A 97 10.06 2.13 5.58
N GLY A 98 8.97 1.39 5.34
CA GLY A 98 8.91 -0.06 5.56
C GLY A 98 8.82 -0.48 7.03
N TYR A 99 8.55 0.45 7.94
CA TYR A 99 8.39 0.17 9.37
C TYR A 99 7.45 1.17 10.07
N VAL A 100 7.01 0.80 11.27
CA VAL A 100 6.33 1.66 12.25
C VAL A 100 7.06 1.62 13.59
N TYR A 101 6.86 2.66 14.41
CA TYR A 101 7.26 2.62 15.82
C TYR A 101 6.01 2.35 16.68
N MET A 102 6.09 1.38 17.56
CA MET A 102 5.07 1.09 18.56
C MET A 102 5.76 0.98 19.92
N LEU A 103 5.33 1.79 20.89
CA LEU A 103 5.94 1.84 22.24
C LEU A 103 7.47 2.04 22.20
N GLY A 104 7.95 2.89 21.29
CA GLY A 104 9.38 3.17 21.11
C GLY A 104 10.17 2.10 20.33
N LEU A 105 9.57 0.94 20.04
CA LEU A 105 10.22 -0.15 19.31
C LEU A 105 9.91 -0.10 17.82
N LYS A 106 10.89 -0.41 16.98
CA LYS A 106 10.77 -0.45 15.52
C LYS A 106 10.22 -1.80 15.06
N PHE A 107 9.11 -1.78 14.33
CA PHE A 107 8.49 -2.98 13.75
C PHE A 107 8.48 -2.89 12.22
N PRO A 108 9.07 -3.85 11.50
CA PRO A 108 8.95 -3.90 10.04
C PRO A 108 7.49 -4.19 9.67
N VAL A 109 7.06 -3.62 8.55
CA VAL A 109 5.68 -3.76 8.07
C VAL A 109 5.60 -4.24 6.64
N VAL A 110 4.49 -4.88 6.33
CA VAL A 110 4.03 -5.12 4.95
C VAL A 110 2.87 -4.18 4.70
N VAL A 111 2.92 -3.43 3.61
CA VAL A 111 1.85 -2.49 3.24
C VAL A 111 1.15 -3.00 1.98
N LYS A 112 -0.16 -3.21 2.06
CA LYS A 112 -1.00 -3.58 0.92
C LYS A 112 -2.19 -2.64 0.81
N GLY A 113 -2.07 -1.67 -0.08
CA GLY A 113 -3.02 -0.58 -0.21
C GLY A 113 -3.18 0.17 1.11
N THR A 114 -4.41 0.24 1.63
CA THR A 114 -4.77 0.89 2.91
C THR A 114 -4.51 0.04 4.15
N PHE A 115 -3.97 -1.18 3.98
CA PHE A 115 -3.70 -2.10 5.07
C PHE A 115 -2.21 -2.14 5.38
N VAL A 116 -1.88 -2.03 6.66
CA VAL A 116 -0.52 -2.15 7.19
C VAL A 116 -0.49 -3.35 8.12
N LEU A 117 0.40 -4.29 7.85
CA LEU A 117 0.56 -5.51 8.62
C LEU A 117 1.89 -5.47 9.38
N VAL A 118 1.87 -5.81 10.66
CA VAL A 118 3.06 -5.97 11.52
C VAL A 118 3.29 -7.44 11.84
N ASN A 119 4.53 -7.80 12.20
CA ASN A 119 4.92 -9.15 12.63
C ASN A 119 4.78 -10.29 11.60
N VAL A 120 4.36 -10.01 10.36
CA VAL A 120 4.28 -11.03 9.28
C VAL A 120 5.60 -11.80 9.12
N HIS A 121 6.74 -11.12 9.22
CA HIS A 121 8.07 -11.73 9.10
C HIS A 121 8.39 -12.82 10.15
N LYS A 122 7.71 -12.80 11.31
CA LYS A 122 7.87 -13.79 12.39
C LYS A 122 6.86 -14.93 12.30
N ASN A 123 5.85 -14.82 11.45
CA ASN A 123 4.81 -15.84 11.34
C ASN A 123 5.33 -17.08 10.57
N PRO A 124 5.08 -18.31 11.05
CA PRO A 124 5.48 -19.53 10.34
C PRO A 124 4.93 -19.63 8.91
N GLU A 125 3.74 -19.10 8.66
CA GLU A 125 3.08 -19.08 7.35
C GLU A 125 3.30 -17.78 6.57
N LYS A 126 4.37 -17.02 6.85
CA LYS A 126 4.67 -15.73 6.18
C LYS A 126 4.52 -15.80 4.66
N HIS A 127 4.97 -16.88 4.02
CA HIS A 127 4.93 -17.04 2.58
C HIS A 127 3.50 -17.14 2.04
N LYS A 128 2.61 -17.85 2.75
CA LYS A 128 1.20 -17.95 2.37
C LYS A 128 0.48 -16.62 2.57
N ILE A 129 0.77 -15.92 3.68
CA ILE A 129 0.22 -14.59 3.96
C ILE A 129 0.62 -13.62 2.85
N LEU A 130 1.91 -13.54 2.51
CA LEU A 130 2.41 -12.65 1.46
C LEU A 130 1.78 -12.98 0.10
N LYS A 131 1.67 -14.27 -0.24
CA LYS A 131 1.00 -14.71 -1.48
C LYS A 131 -0.48 -14.30 -1.52
N ALA A 132 -1.21 -14.43 -0.41
CA ALA A 132 -2.59 -13.98 -0.32
C ALA A 132 -2.71 -12.46 -0.55
N LEU A 133 -1.74 -11.67 -0.09
CA LEU A 133 -1.76 -10.22 -0.29
C LEU A 133 -1.56 -9.80 -1.74
N GLU A 134 -0.98 -10.64 -2.61
CA GLU A 134 -0.77 -10.28 -4.02
C GLU A 134 -2.11 -10.01 -4.72
N THR A 135 -3.11 -10.84 -4.44
CA THR A 135 -4.46 -10.78 -5.04
C THR A 135 -5.47 -9.95 -4.25
N PHE A 136 -5.08 -9.39 -3.10
CA PHE A 136 -5.97 -8.56 -2.29
C PHE A 136 -6.09 -7.14 -2.87
N LYS A 137 -7.24 -6.82 -3.46
CA LYS A 137 -7.54 -5.51 -4.07
C LYS A 137 -8.98 -5.14 -3.80
#